data_AF-A0A1Z4BNZ1-F1
#
_entry.id   AF-A0A1Z4BNZ1-F1
#
_cell.length_a   1.000
_cell.length_b   1.000
_cell.length_c   1.000
_cell.angle_alpha   90.00
_cell.angle_beta   90.00
_cell.angle_gamma   90.00
#
_symmetry.space_group_name_H-M   'P 1'
#
loop_
_entity.id
_entity.type
_entity.pdbx_description
1 polymer ?
#
loop_
_entity_poly.entity_id
_entity_poly.type
_entity_poly.pdbx_seq_one_letter_code
_entity_poly.pdbx_strand_id
1 'polypeptide(L)'
;MKPFVTLILTLITTFFLQASDSYNWHTTQEYQVKNEKGRLFLVKIARDPNGISIAEYKKVLLPNSIGKNAYFVSVTEGRDTNHLLIADDTWYYFVNSHIFYNSREKITPEKVFTVASVTKFLGSQNFLIDGVWYRVSYNPYDREQPIKKELINSPIEQLSSPQKEKSSLLQKDWYYDGKDYYKEDEFYSNKWHRLKNKNYITLITHKKYTNKGRESYQHQLQPFVLVDDEIRYYEIDNRRNVFKARLVRRVPLTSEIKDLQLCFASKDKLLIEDKIIENICDFDTMTFVGSVVDVINPSGDWAEVEYNYYFKDKNGVYLYHTNEKTMKKLSYDSQTFDETKMIEFYTNAGASL
;
A
#
# COMPACT_ATOMS: atom_id res chain seq x y z
N MET A 1 -44.68 -0.97 37.26
CA MET A 1 -44.44 -1.35 35.86
C MET A 1 -43.11 -0.74 35.44
N LYS A 2 -42.11 -1.55 35.11
CA LYS A 2 -40.76 -1.08 34.72
C LYS A 2 -40.81 -0.60 33.26
N PRO A 3 -40.21 0.55 32.91
CA PRO A 3 -40.10 0.93 31.51
C PRO A 3 -39.01 0.07 30.84
N PHE A 4 -39.37 -0.57 29.74
CA PHE A 4 -38.42 -1.22 28.83
C PHE A 4 -37.56 -0.14 28.19
N VAL A 5 -36.27 -0.11 28.53
CA VAL A 5 -35.27 0.60 27.74
C VAL A 5 -34.86 -0.34 26.62
N THR A 6 -35.40 -0.11 25.43
CA THR A 6 -34.94 -0.78 24.21
C THR A 6 -33.54 -0.25 23.89
N LEU A 7 -32.52 -1.05 24.20
CA LEU A 7 -31.14 -0.80 23.80
C LEU A 7 -31.02 -1.02 22.29
N ILE A 8 -31.10 0.05 21.50
CA ILE A 8 -30.73 0.02 20.09
C ILE A 8 -29.21 -0.16 20.02
N LEU A 9 -28.77 -1.36 19.67
CA LEU A 9 -27.38 -1.65 19.37
C LEU A 9 -27.06 -1.07 17.98
N THR A 10 -26.74 0.21 17.92
CA THR A 10 -26.22 0.85 16.71
C THR A 10 -24.84 0.23 16.42
N LEU A 11 -24.75 -0.61 15.39
CA LEU A 11 -23.47 -1.04 14.84
C LEU A 11 -22.79 0.21 14.27
N ILE A 12 -21.79 0.71 15.00
CA ILE A 12 -20.95 1.81 14.54
C ILE A 12 -20.01 1.24 13.48
N THR A 13 -20.40 1.31 12.20
CA THR A 13 -19.45 1.27 11.09
C THR A 13 -18.85 2.68 10.99
N THR A 14 -17.68 2.87 11.59
CA THR A 14 -16.91 4.10 11.40
C THR A 14 -16.13 4.00 10.10
N PHE A 15 -16.55 4.74 9.07
CA PHE A 15 -15.78 4.96 7.85
C PHE A 15 -14.74 6.04 8.13
N PHE A 16 -13.48 5.77 7.79
CA PHE A 16 -12.36 6.56 8.32
C PHE A 16 -11.50 7.20 7.23
N LEU A 17 -11.35 6.58 6.06
CA LEU A 17 -10.93 7.22 4.81
C LEU A 17 -11.64 6.50 3.66
N GLN A 18 -11.90 7.17 2.54
CA GLN A 18 -12.40 6.53 1.31
C GLN A 18 -11.74 7.16 0.09
N ALA A 19 -11.03 6.33 -0.69
CA ALA A 19 -10.56 6.72 -2.01
C ALA A 19 -11.75 6.90 -2.96
N SER A 20 -11.66 7.84 -3.90
CA SER A 20 -12.62 7.91 -5.02
C SER A 20 -12.52 6.68 -5.89
N ASP A 21 -13.58 6.35 -6.63
CA ASP A 21 -13.56 5.21 -7.55
C ASP A 21 -12.41 5.34 -8.57
N SER A 22 -12.16 6.54 -9.11
CA SER A 22 -11.08 6.81 -10.06
C SER A 22 -9.68 6.62 -9.46
N TYR A 23 -9.45 7.05 -8.21
CA TYR A 23 -8.18 6.85 -7.52
C TYR A 23 -7.97 5.40 -7.09
N ASN A 24 -9.04 4.73 -6.65
CA ASN A 24 -9.00 3.38 -6.11
C ASN A 24 -8.44 2.37 -7.11
N TRP A 25 -8.62 2.59 -8.43
CA TRP A 25 -7.99 1.79 -9.51
C TRP A 25 -6.46 1.76 -9.47
N HIS A 26 -5.84 2.77 -8.87
CA HIS A 26 -4.40 2.90 -8.76
C HIS A 26 -3.85 2.41 -7.41
N THR A 27 -4.73 1.97 -6.50
CA THR A 27 -4.34 1.58 -5.15
C THR A 27 -4.25 0.06 -5.00
N THR A 28 -3.34 -0.40 -4.14
CA THR A 28 -3.25 -1.80 -3.75
C THR A 28 -4.15 -2.06 -2.56
N GLN A 29 -4.96 -3.12 -2.61
CA GLN A 29 -5.90 -3.48 -1.54
C GLN A 29 -5.26 -4.52 -0.62
N GLU A 30 -5.23 -4.23 0.68
CA GLU A 30 -4.74 -5.11 1.73
C GLU A 30 -5.86 -5.42 2.72
N TYR A 31 -5.85 -6.65 3.26
CA TYR A 31 -6.84 -7.10 4.23
C TYR A 31 -6.14 -7.73 5.44
N GLN A 32 -6.68 -7.46 6.62
CA GLN A 32 -6.14 -7.96 7.88
C GLN A 32 -7.26 -8.30 8.86
N VAL A 33 -6.99 -9.22 9.79
CA VAL A 33 -7.81 -9.40 10.99
C VAL A 33 -7.03 -8.85 12.17
N LYS A 34 -7.61 -7.90 12.92
CA LYS A 34 -7.01 -7.29 14.10
C LYS A 34 -7.80 -7.66 15.35
N ASN A 35 -7.09 -8.06 16.41
CA ASN A 35 -7.66 -8.22 17.74
C ASN A 35 -7.35 -6.97 18.58
N GLU A 36 -8.39 -6.23 18.95
CA GLU A 36 -8.26 -5.05 19.78
C GLU A 36 -9.12 -5.18 21.02
N LYS A 37 -8.46 -5.26 22.19
CA LYS A 37 -9.11 -5.41 23.49
C LYS A 37 -10.11 -6.58 23.52
N GLY A 38 -9.78 -7.69 22.84
CA GLY A 38 -10.59 -8.90 22.78
C GLY A 38 -11.73 -8.87 21.76
N ARG A 39 -11.83 -7.82 20.93
CA ARG A 39 -12.76 -7.73 19.80
C ARG A 39 -12.01 -7.91 18.50
N LEU A 40 -12.58 -8.71 17.61
CA LEU A 40 -12.01 -8.98 16.29
C LEU A 40 -12.56 -8.02 15.26
N PHE A 41 -11.69 -7.50 14.43
CA PHE A 41 -12.06 -6.62 13.35
C PHE A 41 -11.45 -7.09 12.04
N LEU A 42 -12.25 -7.07 10.98
CA LEU A 42 -11.74 -7.17 9.62
C LEU A 42 -11.40 -5.76 9.14
N VAL A 43 -10.19 -5.59 8.66
CA VAL A 43 -9.63 -4.31 8.23
C VAL A 43 -9.34 -4.39 6.75
N LYS A 44 -9.71 -3.34 6.02
CA LYS A 44 -9.33 -3.08 4.64
C LYS A 44 -8.46 -1.84 4.61
N ILE A 45 -7.32 -1.92 3.94
CA ILE A 45 -6.41 -0.81 3.71
C ILE A 45 -6.21 -0.67 2.21
N ALA A 46 -6.44 0.50 1.64
CA ALA A 46 -5.98 0.81 0.28
C ALA A 46 -4.71 1.64 0.39
N ARG A 47 -3.63 1.17 -0.25
CA ARG A 47 -2.35 1.87 -0.31
C ARG A 47 -2.19 2.56 -1.67
N ASP A 48 -1.73 3.80 -1.63
CA ASP A 48 -1.27 4.56 -2.81
C ASP A 48 -0.23 3.75 -3.62
N PRO A 49 0.01 4.02 -4.93
CA PRO A 49 0.99 3.24 -5.68
C PRO A 49 2.42 3.26 -5.12
N ASN A 50 2.79 4.19 -4.23
CA ASN A 50 4.04 4.11 -3.47
C ASN A 50 4.09 2.95 -2.45
N GLY A 51 2.96 2.28 -2.17
CA GLY A 51 2.83 1.14 -1.26
C GLY A 51 2.90 1.49 0.22
N ILE A 52 2.93 2.78 0.56
CA ILE A 52 3.14 3.26 1.94
C ILE A 52 1.99 4.17 2.36
N SER A 53 1.63 5.17 1.56
CA SER A 53 0.56 6.12 1.91
C SER A 53 -0.79 5.43 1.96
N ILE A 54 -1.57 5.69 3.02
CA ILE A 54 -2.91 5.13 3.21
C ILE A 54 -3.93 6.00 2.48
N ALA A 55 -4.55 5.45 1.45
CA ALA A 55 -5.64 6.06 0.71
C ALA A 55 -7.02 5.74 1.30
N GLU A 56 -7.16 4.54 1.88
CA GLU A 56 -8.40 4.09 2.49
C GLU A 56 -8.07 3.26 3.73
N TYR A 57 -8.81 3.49 4.82
CA TYR A 57 -8.79 2.63 5.99
C TYR A 57 -10.22 2.37 6.42
N LYS A 58 -10.65 1.12 6.34
CA LYS A 58 -11.98 0.68 6.78
C LYS A 58 -11.85 -0.48 7.73
N LYS A 59 -12.73 -0.51 8.71
CA LYS A 59 -12.70 -1.50 9.77
C LYS A 59 -14.13 -1.89 10.14
N VAL A 60 -14.38 -3.20 10.19
CA VAL A 60 -15.69 -3.76 10.53
C VAL A 60 -15.54 -4.80 11.62
N LEU A 61 -16.42 -4.76 12.61
CA LEU A 61 -16.44 -5.70 13.73
C LEU A 61 -16.87 -7.09 13.25
N LEU A 62 -16.02 -8.11 13.46
CA LEU A 62 -16.38 -9.50 13.20
C LEU A 62 -17.29 -10.04 14.31
N PRO A 63 -18.24 -10.94 13.98
CA PRO A 63 -19.12 -11.55 14.98
C PRO A 63 -18.35 -12.43 15.96
N ASN A 64 -18.85 -12.53 17.19
CA ASN A 64 -18.29 -13.37 18.26
C ASN A 64 -18.31 -14.88 17.94
N SER A 65 -18.95 -15.30 16.85
CA SER A 65 -18.93 -16.68 16.37
C SER A 65 -17.58 -17.11 15.81
N ILE A 66 -16.69 -16.16 15.49
CA ILE A 66 -15.33 -16.42 15.06
C ILE A 66 -14.40 -16.44 16.29
N GLY A 67 -13.53 -17.44 16.38
CA GLY A 67 -12.57 -17.61 17.47
C GLY A 67 -11.56 -16.47 17.58
N LYS A 68 -11.16 -16.13 18.83
CA LYS A 68 -10.32 -14.95 19.15
C LYS A 68 -8.95 -14.90 18.49
N ASN A 69 -8.45 -16.03 18.01
CA ASN A 69 -7.15 -16.15 17.32
C ASN A 69 -7.30 -16.06 15.80
N ALA A 70 -8.37 -15.43 15.31
CA ALA A 70 -8.61 -15.34 13.88
C ALA A 70 -7.55 -14.51 13.15
N TYR A 71 -7.27 -14.94 11.92
CA TYR A 71 -6.30 -14.31 11.02
C TYR A 71 -6.84 -14.30 9.58
N PHE A 72 -6.33 -13.36 8.79
CA PHE A 72 -6.62 -13.28 7.36
C PHE A 72 -5.80 -14.34 6.61
N VAL A 73 -6.43 -15.02 5.64
CA VAL A 73 -5.79 -16.08 4.85
C VAL A 73 -5.51 -15.60 3.43
N SER A 74 -6.54 -15.20 2.70
CA SER A 74 -6.43 -14.77 1.29
C SER A 74 -7.69 -14.05 0.81
N VAL A 75 -7.60 -13.42 -0.35
CA VAL A 75 -8.72 -12.81 -1.06
C VAL A 75 -8.85 -13.46 -2.44
N THR A 76 -10.08 -13.69 -2.87
CA THR A 76 -10.37 -13.97 -4.28
C THR A 76 -10.57 -12.67 -5.00
N GLU A 77 -9.76 -12.40 -6.01
CA GLU A 77 -10.00 -11.30 -6.94
C GLU A 77 -10.92 -11.80 -8.08
N GLY A 78 -12.09 -11.20 -8.20
CA GLY A 78 -13.06 -11.49 -9.25
C GLY A 78 -13.70 -10.21 -9.79
N ARG A 79 -14.20 -10.24 -11.04
CA ARG A 79 -14.80 -9.05 -11.68
C ARG A 79 -16.00 -8.48 -10.93
N ASP A 80 -16.74 -9.30 -10.16
CA ASP A 80 -18.02 -8.89 -9.57
C ASP A 80 -18.19 -9.18 -8.08
N THR A 81 -17.38 -10.05 -7.46
CA THR A 81 -17.41 -10.30 -6.00
C THR A 81 -16.05 -10.72 -5.47
N ASN A 82 -15.37 -9.80 -4.78
CA ASN A 82 -14.22 -10.20 -3.96
C ASN A 82 -14.77 -10.87 -2.69
N HIS A 83 -14.21 -12.01 -2.33
CA HIS A 83 -14.53 -12.66 -1.06
C HIS A 83 -13.24 -12.98 -0.32
N LEU A 84 -13.34 -12.86 0.99
CA LEU A 84 -12.22 -12.94 1.90
C LEU A 84 -12.27 -14.29 2.60
N LEU A 85 -11.14 -14.98 2.58
CA LEU A 85 -10.91 -16.18 3.37
C LEU A 85 -10.22 -15.75 4.66
N ILE A 86 -10.87 -16.04 5.79
CA ILE A 86 -10.28 -15.90 7.12
C ILE A 86 -10.30 -17.26 7.82
N ALA A 87 -9.50 -17.42 8.86
CA ALA A 87 -9.51 -18.63 9.66
C ALA A 87 -9.38 -18.30 11.14
N ASP A 88 -9.91 -19.16 11.99
CA ASP A 88 -9.56 -19.25 13.42
C ASP A 88 -8.92 -20.62 13.72
N ASP A 89 -8.82 -21.01 14.99
CA ASP A 89 -8.21 -22.29 15.37
C ASP A 89 -9.00 -23.52 14.89
N THR A 90 -10.26 -23.35 14.47
CA THR A 90 -11.18 -24.45 14.18
C THR A 90 -11.66 -24.47 12.73
N TRP A 91 -11.96 -23.30 12.14
CA TRP A 91 -12.63 -23.21 10.84
C TRP A 91 -11.97 -22.19 9.91
N TYR A 92 -12.03 -22.50 8.62
CA TYR A 92 -11.94 -21.51 7.55
C TYR A 92 -13.33 -20.93 7.28
N TYR A 93 -13.39 -19.62 7.04
CA TYR A 93 -14.63 -18.89 6.75
C TYR A 93 -14.49 -18.05 5.50
N PHE A 94 -15.53 -18.06 4.66
CA PHE A 94 -15.72 -17.02 3.65
C PHE A 94 -16.53 -15.85 4.21
N VAL A 95 -16.06 -14.65 3.88
CA VAL A 95 -16.71 -13.38 4.23
C VAL A 95 -16.85 -12.54 2.95
N ASN A 96 -18.05 -12.01 2.71
CA ASN A 96 -18.30 -11.08 1.60
C ASN A 96 -17.49 -9.78 1.79
N SER A 97 -16.72 -9.34 0.80
CA SER A 97 -15.99 -8.07 0.90
C SER A 97 -16.91 -6.84 0.77
N HIS A 98 -18.14 -7.01 0.29
CA HIS A 98 -19.08 -5.89 0.09
C HIS A 98 -19.49 -5.19 1.39
N ILE A 99 -19.24 -5.83 2.54
CA ILE A 99 -19.38 -5.26 3.89
C ILE A 99 -18.60 -3.95 4.09
N PHE A 100 -17.54 -3.72 3.31
CA PHE A 100 -16.75 -2.48 3.36
C PHE A 100 -17.38 -1.31 2.58
N TYR A 101 -18.40 -1.58 1.77
CA TYR A 101 -19.04 -0.58 0.90
C TYR A 101 -20.49 -0.32 1.30
N ASN A 102 -21.16 -1.30 1.91
CA ASN A 102 -22.54 -1.19 2.32
C ASN A 102 -22.70 -1.44 3.84
N SER A 103 -22.87 -0.37 4.61
CA SER A 103 -23.03 -0.44 6.08
C SER A 103 -24.31 -1.17 6.53
N ARG A 104 -25.25 -1.44 5.63
CA ARG A 104 -26.46 -2.23 5.93
C ARG A 104 -26.23 -3.73 5.83
N GLU A 105 -25.13 -4.18 5.23
CA GLU A 105 -24.81 -5.60 5.16
C GLU A 105 -24.37 -6.13 6.52
N LYS A 106 -24.98 -7.23 6.93
CA LYS A 106 -24.54 -7.98 8.10
C LYS A 106 -23.41 -8.91 7.70
N ILE A 107 -22.37 -8.97 8.51
CA ILE A 107 -21.32 -9.97 8.35
C ILE A 107 -21.88 -11.34 8.72
N THR A 108 -21.94 -12.24 7.74
CA THR A 108 -22.32 -13.64 7.89
C THR A 108 -21.15 -14.51 7.41
N PRO A 109 -20.22 -14.89 8.31
CA PRO A 109 -19.10 -15.75 7.95
C PRO A 109 -19.61 -17.17 7.68
N GLU A 110 -19.34 -17.68 6.47
CA GLU A 110 -19.76 -19.03 6.08
C GLU A 110 -18.64 -20.03 6.30
N LYS A 111 -18.91 -21.07 7.09
CA LYS A 111 -17.92 -22.12 7.40
C LYS A 111 -17.61 -22.97 6.17
N VAL A 112 -16.33 -23.07 5.83
CA VAL A 112 -15.86 -23.79 4.65
C VAL A 112 -15.44 -25.21 5.01
N PHE A 113 -14.30 -25.35 5.69
CA PHE A 113 -13.75 -26.61 6.19
C PHE A 113 -13.15 -26.37 7.57
N THR A 114 -12.95 -27.44 8.34
CA THR A 114 -12.20 -27.33 9.59
C THR A 114 -10.72 -27.15 9.26
N VAL A 115 -10.00 -26.41 10.11
CA VAL A 115 -8.55 -26.25 9.94
C VAL A 115 -7.85 -27.60 10.01
N ALA A 116 -8.28 -28.47 10.92
CA ALA A 116 -7.72 -29.82 11.08
C ALA A 116 -7.86 -30.71 9.83
N SER A 117 -8.88 -30.50 8.99
CA SER A 117 -9.07 -31.31 7.77
C SER A 117 -8.25 -30.80 6.57
N VAL A 118 -7.80 -29.54 6.59
CA VAL A 118 -7.09 -28.94 5.47
C VAL A 118 -5.60 -29.21 5.59
N THR A 119 -5.08 -30.01 4.66
CA THR A 119 -3.62 -30.28 4.58
C THR A 119 -2.89 -29.24 3.75
N LYS A 120 -3.56 -28.66 2.74
CA LYS A 120 -3.04 -27.61 1.87
C LYS A 120 -4.18 -26.80 1.27
N PHE A 121 -3.94 -25.55 0.93
CA PHE A 121 -4.83 -24.77 0.06
C PHE A 121 -4.03 -23.99 -0.98
N LEU A 122 -4.68 -23.60 -2.07
CA LEU A 122 -4.10 -22.81 -3.15
C LEU A 122 -5.05 -21.67 -3.55
N GLY A 123 -4.55 -20.45 -3.41
CA GLY A 123 -5.36 -19.23 -3.51
C GLY A 123 -6.38 -19.17 -2.38
N SER A 124 -7.61 -18.85 -2.71
CA SER A 124 -8.73 -18.70 -1.77
C SER A 124 -9.82 -19.75 -1.95
N GLN A 125 -9.77 -20.56 -3.01
CA GLN A 125 -10.88 -21.44 -3.40
C GLN A 125 -10.53 -22.92 -3.45
N ASN A 126 -9.25 -23.31 -3.51
CA ASN A 126 -8.88 -24.72 -3.68
C ASN A 126 -8.28 -25.29 -2.40
N PHE A 127 -8.86 -26.36 -1.88
CA PHE A 127 -8.51 -26.99 -0.60
C PHE A 127 -8.19 -28.48 -0.81
N LEU A 128 -7.12 -28.96 -0.18
CA LEU A 128 -6.73 -30.36 -0.16
C LEU A 128 -7.17 -30.97 1.18
N ILE A 129 -8.15 -31.87 1.11
CA ILE A 129 -8.74 -32.57 2.25
C ILE A 129 -8.53 -34.06 2.03
N ASP A 130 -7.88 -34.75 2.97
CA ASP A 130 -7.65 -36.20 2.91
C ASP A 130 -7.09 -36.70 1.55
N GLY A 131 -6.18 -35.92 0.95
CA GLY A 131 -5.56 -36.23 -0.34
C GLY A 131 -6.41 -35.90 -1.58
N VAL A 132 -7.62 -35.36 -1.40
CA VAL A 132 -8.55 -34.98 -2.47
C VAL A 132 -8.68 -33.46 -2.58
N TRP A 133 -8.61 -32.93 -3.80
CA TRP A 133 -8.78 -31.50 -4.05
C TRP A 133 -10.25 -31.12 -4.23
N TYR A 134 -10.65 -30.06 -3.54
CA TYR A 134 -11.95 -29.42 -3.66
C TYR A 134 -11.77 -27.97 -4.14
N ARG A 135 -12.55 -27.57 -5.14
CA ARG A 135 -12.78 -26.16 -5.46
C ARG A 135 -14.06 -25.72 -4.76
N VAL A 136 -13.99 -24.59 -4.09
CA VAL A 136 -15.10 -24.01 -3.34
C VAL A 136 -15.50 -22.70 -3.98
N SER A 137 -16.76 -22.59 -4.38
CA SER A 137 -17.36 -21.33 -4.79
C SER A 137 -18.22 -20.78 -3.65
N TYR A 138 -18.26 -19.46 -3.56
CA TYR A 138 -19.02 -18.71 -2.57
C TYR A 138 -19.91 -17.69 -3.26
N ASN A 139 -21.21 -17.74 -2.97
CA ASN A 139 -22.19 -16.75 -3.39
C ASN A 139 -22.90 -16.18 -2.14
N PRO A 140 -22.56 -14.96 -1.69
CA PRO A 140 -23.18 -14.36 -0.51
C PRO A 140 -24.68 -14.07 -0.68
N TYR A 141 -25.19 -14.08 -1.91
CA TYR A 141 -26.59 -13.81 -2.22
C TYR A 141 -27.46 -15.08 -2.32
N ASP A 142 -26.84 -16.26 -2.35
CA ASP A 142 -27.55 -17.54 -2.26
C ASP A 142 -27.80 -17.88 -0.78
N ARG A 143 -29.03 -17.65 -0.31
CA ARG A 143 -29.40 -17.81 1.10
C ARG A 143 -29.52 -19.26 1.54
N GLU A 144 -29.67 -20.19 0.60
CA GLU A 144 -29.88 -21.60 0.90
C GLU A 144 -28.57 -22.38 0.85
N GLN A 145 -27.75 -22.11 -0.17
CA GLN A 145 -26.47 -22.80 -0.39
C GLN A 145 -25.38 -21.80 -0.80
N PRO A 146 -24.92 -20.93 0.13
CA PRO A 146 -23.92 -19.92 -0.17
C PRO A 146 -22.56 -20.53 -0.54
N ILE A 147 -22.29 -21.77 -0.12
CA ILE A 147 -21.06 -22.50 -0.43
C ILE A 147 -21.38 -23.72 -1.30
N LYS A 148 -20.66 -23.86 -2.42
CA LYS A 148 -20.65 -25.09 -3.22
C LYS A 148 -19.23 -25.66 -3.29
N LYS A 149 -19.13 -26.98 -3.13
CA LYS A 149 -17.86 -27.72 -3.08
C LYS A 149 -17.83 -28.73 -4.20
N GLU A 150 -16.86 -28.60 -5.08
CA GLU A 150 -16.70 -29.44 -6.26
C GLU A 150 -15.39 -30.21 -6.16
N LEU A 151 -15.41 -31.52 -6.40
CA LEU A 151 -14.18 -32.30 -6.53
C LEU A 151 -13.47 -31.89 -7.82
N ILE A 152 -12.17 -31.68 -7.73
CA ILE A 152 -11.32 -31.34 -8.87
C ILE A 152 -10.07 -32.21 -8.87
N ASN A 153 -9.44 -32.34 -10.03
CA ASN A 153 -8.06 -32.82 -10.11
C ASN A 153 -7.11 -31.76 -9.54
N SER A 154 -5.85 -32.14 -9.29
CA SER A 154 -4.83 -31.24 -8.74
C SER A 154 -4.77 -29.91 -9.52
N PRO A 155 -5.01 -28.76 -8.86
CA PRO A 155 -4.98 -27.46 -9.54
C PRO A 155 -3.55 -27.08 -9.97
N ILE A 156 -2.51 -27.76 -9.44
CA ILE A 156 -1.11 -27.56 -9.85
C ILE A 156 -0.87 -28.09 -11.26
N GLU A 157 -1.57 -29.14 -11.70
CA GLU A 157 -1.45 -29.65 -13.07
C GLU A 157 -2.04 -28.68 -14.12
N GLN A 158 -2.88 -27.72 -13.68
CA GLN A 158 -3.42 -26.64 -14.51
C GLN A 158 -2.56 -25.37 -14.49
N LEU A 159 -1.54 -25.30 -13.62
CA LEU A 159 -0.64 -24.16 -13.44
C LEU A 159 0.72 -24.40 -14.11
N SER A 160 0.76 -24.98 -15.31
CA SER A 160 1.99 -25.01 -16.11
C SER A 160 2.19 -23.68 -16.84
N SER A 161 2.71 -22.68 -16.14
CA SER A 161 3.44 -21.58 -16.75
C SER A 161 4.58 -21.17 -15.80
N PRO A 162 5.84 -21.40 -16.16
CA PRO A 162 6.97 -21.02 -15.31
C PRO A 162 7.02 -19.51 -15.16
N GLN A 163 6.81 -19.01 -13.94
CA GLN A 163 7.19 -17.65 -13.57
C GLN A 163 8.70 -17.54 -13.73
N LYS A 164 9.14 -16.72 -14.70
CA LYS A 164 10.54 -16.35 -14.87
C LYS A 164 11.00 -15.60 -13.63
N GLU A 165 11.84 -16.24 -12.81
CA GLU A 165 12.66 -15.54 -11.83
C GLU A 165 13.59 -14.55 -12.55
N LYS A 166 13.34 -13.26 -12.36
CA LYS A 166 14.30 -12.21 -12.69
C LYS A 166 15.24 -12.04 -11.48
N SER A 167 16.49 -12.45 -11.62
CA SER A 167 17.57 -12.01 -10.73
C SER A 167 18.25 -10.75 -11.32
N SER A 168 19.04 -9.95 -10.62
CA SER A 168 18.79 -9.13 -9.42
C SER A 168 19.87 -8.03 -9.27
N LEU A 169 20.83 -7.89 -10.20
CA LEU A 169 21.98 -6.99 -9.98
C LEU A 169 22.21 -5.90 -11.05
N LEU A 170 21.49 -5.95 -12.18
CA LEU A 170 21.32 -4.82 -13.11
C LEU A 170 19.86 -4.85 -13.58
N GLN A 171 19.22 -3.68 -13.75
CA GLN A 171 17.90 -3.61 -14.42
C GLN A 171 18.02 -4.38 -15.74
N LYS A 172 17.00 -5.18 -16.08
CA LYS A 172 17.02 -6.22 -17.14
C LYS A 172 17.54 -5.73 -18.50
N ASP A 173 17.56 -4.42 -18.72
CA ASP A 173 17.72 -3.79 -20.01
C ASP A 173 19.03 -2.97 -20.11
N TRP A 174 20.06 -3.16 -19.26
CA TRP A 174 21.34 -2.41 -19.33
C TRP A 174 22.59 -3.30 -19.44
N TYR A 175 23.62 -2.79 -20.12
CA TYR A 175 24.93 -3.43 -20.27
C TYR A 175 26.08 -2.40 -20.19
N TYR A 176 27.20 -2.78 -19.58
CA TYR A 176 28.43 -1.97 -19.51
C TYR A 176 29.61 -2.83 -19.98
N ASP A 177 30.33 -2.38 -21.01
CA ASP A 177 31.43 -3.14 -21.64
C ASP A 177 32.83 -2.81 -21.08
N GLY A 178 32.90 -2.05 -19.98
CA GLY A 178 34.14 -1.50 -19.44
C GLY A 178 34.53 -0.12 -19.99
N LYS A 179 33.78 0.40 -20.98
CA LYS A 179 34.01 1.72 -21.58
C LYS A 179 32.73 2.55 -21.70
N ASP A 180 31.65 1.93 -22.16
CA ASP A 180 30.40 2.56 -22.54
C ASP A 180 29.19 1.82 -21.94
N TYR A 181 28.12 2.57 -21.71
CA TYR A 181 26.83 2.03 -21.23
C TYR A 181 25.87 1.84 -22.39
N TYR A 182 25.08 0.78 -22.34
CA TYR A 182 24.14 0.38 -23.36
C TYR A 182 22.76 0.09 -22.74
N LYS A 183 21.69 0.35 -23.48
CA LYS A 183 20.33 -0.09 -23.12
C LYS A 183 19.71 -0.98 -24.21
N GLU A 184 19.02 -2.04 -23.81
CA GLU A 184 18.24 -2.88 -24.71
C GLU A 184 16.97 -2.15 -25.19
N ASP A 185 16.66 -2.27 -26.48
CA ASP A 185 15.44 -1.76 -27.10
C ASP A 185 14.26 -2.71 -26.83
N GLU A 186 13.29 -2.29 -26.04
CA GLU A 186 12.10 -3.10 -25.72
C GLU A 186 11.15 -3.28 -26.92
N PHE A 187 11.21 -2.40 -27.94
CA PHE A 187 10.30 -2.42 -29.09
C PHE A 187 10.86 -3.18 -30.30
N TYR A 188 12.19 -3.26 -30.43
CA TYR A 188 12.86 -3.99 -31.51
C TYR A 188 13.85 -4.98 -30.89
N SER A 189 13.39 -6.23 -30.75
CA SER A 189 14.14 -7.38 -30.23
C SER A 189 15.68 -7.30 -30.37
N ASN A 190 16.37 -7.41 -29.23
CA ASN A 190 17.81 -7.66 -29.08
C ASN A 190 18.79 -6.59 -29.61
N LYS A 191 18.38 -5.33 -29.81
CA LYS A 191 19.32 -4.25 -30.18
C LYS A 191 19.75 -3.44 -28.97
N TRP A 192 21.07 -3.34 -28.77
CA TRP A 192 21.71 -2.55 -27.73
C TRP A 192 22.08 -1.15 -28.25
N HIS A 193 21.55 -0.11 -27.61
CA HIS A 193 21.84 1.28 -27.95
C HIS A 193 22.87 1.88 -26.98
N ARG A 194 24.00 2.35 -27.51
CA ARG A 194 25.01 3.07 -26.72
C ARG A 194 24.44 4.38 -26.19
N LEU A 195 24.51 4.57 -24.89
CA LEU A 195 24.15 5.81 -24.22
C LEU A 195 25.24 6.87 -24.44
N LYS A 196 24.85 8.02 -24.98
CA LYS A 196 25.74 9.17 -25.18
C LYS A 196 25.45 10.33 -24.23
N ASN A 197 24.25 10.38 -23.64
CA ASN A 197 23.84 11.45 -22.75
C ASN A 197 24.54 11.28 -21.39
N LYS A 198 25.50 12.16 -21.08
CA LYS A 198 26.27 12.12 -19.83
C LYS A 198 25.40 12.23 -18.58
N ASN A 199 24.37 13.07 -18.59
CA ASN A 199 23.45 13.21 -17.46
C ASN A 199 22.67 11.92 -17.19
N TYR A 200 22.28 11.25 -18.27
CA TYR A 200 21.55 10.00 -18.19
C TYR A 200 22.47 8.89 -17.67
N ILE A 201 23.74 8.88 -18.11
CA ILE A 201 24.78 8.02 -17.54
C ILE A 201 24.95 8.32 -16.05
N THR A 202 25.10 9.58 -15.65
CA THR A 202 25.20 9.99 -14.23
C THR A 202 24.02 9.47 -13.40
N LEU A 203 22.80 9.65 -13.89
CA LEU A 203 21.58 9.18 -13.24
C LEU A 203 21.58 7.65 -13.00
N ILE A 204 22.16 6.88 -13.93
CA ILE A 204 22.18 5.41 -13.81
C ILE A 204 23.41 4.86 -13.05
N THR A 205 24.51 5.60 -12.99
CA THR A 205 25.79 5.13 -12.41
C THR A 205 26.04 5.58 -10.98
N HIS A 206 25.43 6.69 -10.55
CA HIS A 206 25.63 7.22 -9.20
C HIS A 206 24.72 6.50 -8.20
N LYS A 207 25.01 6.68 -6.91
CA LYS A 207 24.21 6.10 -5.82
C LYS A 207 22.75 6.47 -6.01
N LYS A 208 21.94 5.46 -6.33
CA LYS A 208 20.49 5.57 -6.42
C LYS A 208 19.91 5.35 -5.04
N TYR A 209 18.96 6.18 -4.67
CA TYR A 209 18.09 5.87 -3.55
C TYR A 209 16.80 5.24 -4.09
N THR A 210 16.33 4.21 -3.42
CA THR A 210 15.20 3.36 -3.86
C THR A 210 13.90 3.73 -3.16
N ASN A 211 13.86 4.90 -2.54
CA ASN A 211 12.70 5.44 -1.85
C ASN A 211 11.45 5.43 -2.75
N LYS A 212 10.32 5.14 -2.12
CA LYS A 212 9.04 4.89 -2.76
C LYS A 212 8.31 6.17 -3.15
N GLY A 213 8.78 7.36 -2.75
CA GLY A 213 8.16 8.65 -3.10
C GLY A 213 8.04 8.90 -4.60
N ARG A 214 8.88 8.29 -5.45
CA ARG A 214 8.76 8.38 -6.92
C ARG A 214 7.55 7.62 -7.48
N GLU A 215 6.99 6.71 -6.70
CA GLU A 215 5.85 5.85 -7.07
C GLU A 215 4.52 6.47 -6.60
N SER A 216 4.54 7.65 -5.96
CA SER A 216 3.30 8.35 -5.56
C SER A 216 2.41 8.69 -6.77
N TYR A 217 1.09 8.74 -6.61
CA TYR A 217 0.16 8.91 -7.73
C TYR A 217 0.33 10.27 -8.47
N GLN A 218 0.46 11.38 -7.74
CA GLN A 218 0.60 12.73 -8.32
C GLN A 218 1.83 13.50 -7.84
N HIS A 219 2.17 13.34 -6.57
CA HIS A 219 3.25 14.11 -5.94
C HIS A 219 4.55 13.31 -5.92
N GLN A 220 4.92 12.79 -7.11
CA GLN A 220 6.11 11.97 -7.28
C GLN A 220 7.37 12.76 -6.97
N LEU A 221 8.22 12.16 -6.15
CA LEU A 221 9.57 12.66 -5.97
C LEU A 221 10.32 12.58 -7.31
N GLN A 222 10.79 13.74 -7.78
CA GLN A 222 11.56 13.81 -9.02
C GLN A 222 12.82 12.94 -8.94
N PRO A 223 13.20 12.25 -10.03
CA PRO A 223 14.43 11.48 -10.08
C PRO A 223 15.64 12.36 -9.76
N PHE A 224 16.43 11.93 -8.78
CA PHE A 224 17.69 12.58 -8.46
C PHE A 224 18.79 11.57 -8.15
N VAL A 225 20.02 12.03 -8.23
CA VAL A 225 21.20 11.31 -7.73
C VAL A 225 22.04 12.23 -6.86
N LEU A 226 22.78 11.62 -5.95
CA LEU A 226 23.83 12.28 -5.18
C LEU A 226 25.13 12.25 -6.00
N VAL A 227 25.67 13.43 -6.27
CA VAL A 227 26.99 13.58 -6.90
C VAL A 227 27.82 14.51 -6.03
N ASP A 228 28.86 13.97 -5.42
CA ASP A 228 29.65 14.66 -4.39
C ASP A 228 28.72 15.14 -3.26
N ASP A 229 28.84 16.41 -2.83
CA ASP A 229 27.98 17.05 -1.83
C ASP A 229 26.77 17.77 -2.48
N GLU A 230 26.25 17.27 -3.60
CA GLU A 230 25.15 17.91 -4.32
C GLU A 230 24.08 16.91 -4.77
N ILE A 231 22.82 17.27 -4.53
CA ILE A 231 21.68 16.57 -5.13
C ILE A 231 21.38 17.17 -6.50
N ARG A 232 21.37 16.30 -7.50
CA ARG A 232 21.10 16.66 -8.90
C ARG A 232 19.79 16.03 -9.35
N TYR A 233 18.81 16.87 -9.66
CA TYR A 233 17.52 16.44 -10.20
C TYR A 233 17.56 16.40 -11.72
N TYR A 234 16.94 15.37 -12.28
CA TYR A 234 16.89 15.15 -13.71
C TYR A 234 15.45 15.00 -14.20
N GLU A 235 15.12 15.70 -15.27
CA GLU A 235 13.95 15.40 -16.09
C GLU A 235 14.32 14.33 -17.11
N ILE A 236 13.53 13.26 -17.17
CA ILE A 236 13.76 12.11 -18.05
C ILE A 236 12.78 12.17 -19.22
N ASP A 237 13.31 12.22 -20.44
CA ASP A 237 12.54 12.01 -21.66
C ASP A 237 12.86 10.61 -22.20
N ASN A 238 11.87 9.72 -22.13
CA ASN A 238 11.97 8.36 -22.67
C ASN A 238 11.16 8.20 -23.98
N ARG A 239 10.66 9.29 -24.57
CA ARG A 239 9.90 9.20 -25.83
C ARG A 239 10.83 8.71 -26.94
N ARG A 240 10.35 7.71 -27.71
CA ARG A 240 11.03 7.17 -28.90
C ARG A 240 12.47 6.66 -28.64
N ASN A 241 12.75 6.04 -27.49
CA ASN A 241 14.07 5.49 -27.12
C ASN A 241 15.21 6.52 -27.10
N VAL A 242 14.91 7.81 -26.98
CA VAL A 242 15.94 8.85 -26.90
C VAL A 242 16.28 9.05 -25.42
N PHE A 243 17.11 8.19 -24.84
CA PHE A 243 17.52 8.20 -23.41
C PHE A 243 18.17 9.53 -22.99
N LYS A 244 17.33 10.53 -22.71
CA LYS A 244 17.73 11.89 -22.40
C LYS A 244 17.38 12.17 -20.95
N ALA A 245 18.39 12.60 -20.22
CA ALA A 245 18.21 13.26 -18.93
C ALA A 245 18.67 14.71 -19.07
N ARG A 246 17.84 15.64 -18.61
CA ARG A 246 18.18 17.05 -18.50
C ARG A 246 18.36 17.37 -17.03
N LEU A 247 19.52 17.89 -16.67
CA LEU A 247 19.74 18.42 -15.32
C LEU A 247 18.84 19.65 -15.15
N VAL A 248 17.93 19.62 -14.17
CA VAL A 248 16.94 20.69 -13.96
C VAL A 248 17.17 21.47 -12.67
N ARG A 249 17.78 20.85 -11.66
CA ARG A 249 18.01 21.49 -10.36
C ARG A 249 19.24 20.91 -9.68
N ARG A 250 19.96 21.78 -8.98
CA ARG A 250 21.11 21.45 -8.12
C ARG A 250 20.82 21.93 -6.71
N VAL A 251 21.16 21.11 -5.73
CA VAL A 251 20.94 21.44 -4.32
C VAL A 251 22.19 21.07 -3.56
N PRO A 252 22.94 22.06 -3.03
CA PRO A 252 24.09 21.75 -2.20
C PRO A 252 23.63 21.10 -0.90
N LEU A 253 24.35 20.08 -0.48
CA LEU A 253 24.20 19.43 0.81
C LEU A 253 25.20 19.99 1.79
N THR A 254 24.73 20.17 3.02
CA THR A 254 25.55 20.58 4.17
C THR A 254 25.86 19.39 5.08
N SER A 255 25.27 18.23 4.79
CA SER A 255 25.35 16.99 5.56
C SER A 255 24.91 15.79 4.72
N GLU A 256 25.11 14.59 5.26
CA GLU A 256 24.57 13.37 4.68
C GLU A 256 23.03 13.40 4.60
N ILE A 257 22.47 12.50 3.78
CA ILE A 257 21.03 12.34 3.65
C ILE A 257 20.53 11.03 4.26
N LYS A 258 19.42 11.13 4.98
CA LYS A 258 18.66 10.02 5.56
C LYS A 258 17.50 9.68 4.63
N ASP A 259 17.33 8.40 4.30
CA ASP A 259 16.18 7.87 3.58
C ASP A 259 15.02 7.65 4.56
N LEU A 260 13.88 8.30 4.31
CA LEU A 260 12.67 8.28 5.13
C LEU A 260 11.50 7.63 4.38
N GLN A 261 11.79 6.62 3.55
CA GLN A 261 10.85 5.80 2.78
C GLN A 261 10.05 6.48 1.65
N LEU A 262 9.52 7.69 1.89
CA LEU A 262 8.84 8.53 0.89
C LEU A 262 9.54 9.87 0.62
N CYS A 263 10.48 10.24 1.47
CA CYS A 263 11.25 11.48 1.36
C CYS A 263 12.69 11.28 1.84
N PHE A 264 13.51 12.32 1.72
CA PHE A 264 14.87 12.35 2.25
C PHE A 264 15.06 13.56 3.15
N ALA A 265 15.86 13.42 4.20
CA ALA A 265 16.25 14.55 5.04
C ALA A 265 17.77 14.72 5.04
N SER A 266 18.25 15.96 5.02
CA SER A 266 19.55 16.36 5.56
C SER A 266 19.34 17.06 6.91
N LYS A 267 20.41 17.53 7.55
CA LYS A 267 20.29 18.29 8.81
C LYS A 267 19.42 19.54 8.69
N ASP A 268 19.42 20.19 7.53
CA ASP A 268 18.77 21.47 7.28
C ASP A 268 17.61 21.41 6.28
N LYS A 269 17.46 20.32 5.52
CA LYS A 269 16.48 20.23 4.42
C LYS A 269 15.68 18.93 4.46
N LEU A 270 14.41 19.02 4.09
CA LEU A 270 13.56 17.88 3.77
C LEU A 270 13.22 17.93 2.28
N LEU A 271 13.54 16.86 1.57
CA LEU A 271 13.24 16.63 0.17
C LEU A 271 12.03 15.71 0.10
N ILE A 272 10.89 16.28 -0.22
CA ILE A 272 9.59 15.62 -0.16
C ILE A 272 8.78 16.07 -1.37
N GLU A 273 8.13 15.12 -2.06
CA GLU A 273 7.48 15.40 -3.36
C GLU A 273 8.50 16.02 -4.34
N ASP A 274 8.14 17.06 -5.08
CA ASP A 274 9.07 17.85 -5.91
C ASP A 274 9.69 19.06 -5.17
N LYS A 275 9.53 19.12 -3.83
CA LYS A 275 9.87 20.27 -2.99
C LYS A 275 11.08 20.03 -2.13
N ILE A 276 11.63 21.15 -1.68
CA ILE A 276 12.70 21.20 -0.68
C ILE A 276 12.29 22.26 0.32
N ILE A 277 12.09 21.83 1.55
CA ILE A 277 11.69 22.67 2.67
C ILE A 277 12.73 22.56 3.79
N GLU A 278 12.62 23.42 4.79
CA GLU A 278 13.46 23.34 5.99
C GLU A 278 13.14 22.06 6.79
N ASN A 279 14.19 21.35 7.23
CA ASN A 279 14.04 20.27 8.20
C ASN A 279 14.09 20.83 9.63
N ILE A 280 12.94 20.86 10.29
CA ILE A 280 12.81 21.34 11.68
C ILE A 280 12.93 20.22 12.72
N CYS A 281 13.09 18.97 12.28
CA CYS A 281 13.24 17.81 13.15
C CYS A 281 14.70 17.62 13.55
N ASP A 282 14.93 16.97 14.69
CA ASP A 282 16.24 16.48 15.09
C ASP A 282 16.71 15.39 14.13
N PHE A 283 17.69 15.73 13.29
CA PHE A 283 18.17 14.87 12.22
C PHE A 283 18.51 13.46 12.66
N ASP A 284 19.19 13.31 13.80
CA ASP A 284 19.70 12.01 14.26
C ASP A 284 18.55 11.08 14.66
N THR A 285 17.55 11.60 15.37
CA THR A 285 16.41 10.81 15.89
C THR A 285 15.15 10.85 15.02
N MET A 286 15.12 11.65 13.96
CA MET A 286 13.98 11.73 13.04
C MET A 286 13.71 10.37 12.37
N THR A 287 12.44 10.01 12.37
CA THR A 287 11.87 8.83 11.71
C THR A 287 10.57 9.18 11.00
N PHE A 288 10.27 8.46 9.93
CA PHE A 288 9.00 8.53 9.23
C PHE A 288 7.99 7.61 9.91
N VAL A 289 6.81 8.13 10.22
CA VAL A 289 5.72 7.39 10.87
C VAL A 289 4.81 6.76 9.82
N GLY A 290 4.46 7.53 8.80
CA GLY A 290 3.51 7.12 7.77
C GLY A 290 2.93 8.34 7.05
N SER A 291 2.07 8.07 6.07
CA SER A 291 1.33 9.09 5.36
C SER A 291 -0.09 8.63 5.05
N VAL A 292 -0.99 9.60 4.91
CA VAL A 292 -2.37 9.39 4.47
C VAL A 292 -2.66 10.28 3.27
N VAL A 293 -3.64 9.88 2.46
CA VAL A 293 -4.01 10.56 1.22
C VAL A 293 -5.40 11.15 1.33
N ASP A 294 -5.51 12.41 0.92
CA ASP A 294 -6.74 13.18 0.88
C ASP A 294 -7.17 13.25 -0.58
N VAL A 295 -8.37 12.78 -0.91
CA VAL A 295 -8.91 12.94 -2.27
C VAL A 295 -9.65 14.26 -2.35
N ILE A 296 -9.02 15.25 -2.98
CA ILE A 296 -9.53 16.62 -3.11
C ILE A 296 -10.60 16.70 -4.20
N ASN A 297 -10.38 16.01 -5.33
CA ASN A 297 -11.34 15.98 -6.43
C ASN A 297 -11.51 14.56 -7.00
N PRO A 298 -12.67 13.92 -6.81
CA PRO A 298 -12.97 12.61 -7.36
C PRO A 298 -13.51 12.72 -8.80
N SER A 299 -12.74 13.28 -9.74
CA SER A 299 -13.19 13.40 -11.13
C SER A 299 -12.98 12.10 -11.91
N GLY A 300 -13.82 11.86 -12.93
CA GLY A 300 -14.02 10.53 -13.55
C GLY A 300 -12.75 9.84 -14.04
N ASP A 301 -11.93 10.52 -14.86
CA ASP A 301 -10.73 9.92 -15.47
C ASP A 301 -9.45 10.12 -14.64
N TRP A 302 -9.48 11.02 -13.64
CA TRP A 302 -8.33 11.32 -12.78
C TRP A 302 -8.80 11.91 -11.45
N ALA A 303 -8.15 11.50 -10.36
CA ALA A 303 -8.39 12.08 -9.04
C ALA A 303 -7.32 13.12 -8.72
N GLU A 304 -7.69 14.21 -8.06
CA GLU A 304 -6.73 15.11 -7.41
C GLU A 304 -6.52 14.65 -5.97
N VAL A 305 -5.27 14.43 -5.58
CA VAL A 305 -4.92 13.97 -4.25
C VAL A 305 -3.86 14.85 -3.59
N GLU A 306 -3.94 14.94 -2.27
CA GLU A 306 -2.93 15.55 -1.40
C GLU A 306 -2.50 14.54 -0.34
N TYR A 307 -1.32 14.74 0.24
CA TYR A 307 -0.73 13.84 1.21
C TYR A 307 -0.49 14.56 2.53
N ASN A 308 -0.75 13.85 3.62
CA ASN A 308 -0.35 14.23 4.98
C ASN A 308 0.74 13.27 5.45
N TYR A 309 1.96 13.75 5.58
CA TYR A 309 3.15 12.98 5.98
C TYR A 309 3.48 13.25 7.43
N TYR A 310 3.65 12.17 8.19
CA TYR A 310 3.90 12.22 9.62
C TYR A 310 5.31 11.77 9.94
N PHE A 311 5.98 12.57 10.74
CA PHE A 311 7.34 12.33 11.21
C PHE A 311 7.36 12.43 12.72
N LYS A 312 8.38 11.81 13.32
CA LYS A 312 8.66 11.99 14.75
C LYS A 312 10.14 11.97 15.02
N ASP A 313 10.52 12.62 16.10
CA ASP A 313 11.87 12.61 16.65
C ASP A 313 11.80 12.58 18.19
N LYS A 314 12.93 12.76 18.87
CA LYS A 314 12.97 12.84 20.34
C LYS A 314 12.21 14.05 20.94
N ASN A 315 11.94 15.08 20.14
CA ASN A 315 11.35 16.35 20.54
C ASN A 315 9.85 16.46 20.26
N GLY A 316 9.29 15.63 19.37
CA GLY A 316 7.85 15.60 19.11
C GLY A 316 7.45 14.90 17.81
N VAL A 317 6.21 15.17 17.41
CA VAL A 317 5.57 14.69 16.19
C VAL A 317 5.37 15.87 15.24
N TYR A 318 5.53 15.64 13.94
CA TYR A 318 5.49 16.67 12.92
C TYR A 318 4.66 16.21 11.73
N LEU A 319 3.97 17.17 11.12
CA LEU A 319 3.15 16.98 9.92
C LEU A 319 3.69 17.86 8.80
N TYR A 320 3.86 17.27 7.62
CA TYR A 320 3.90 17.99 6.37
C TYR A 320 2.63 17.67 5.58
N HIS A 321 1.91 18.70 5.14
CA HIS A 321 0.80 18.53 4.21
C HIS A 321 1.25 18.98 2.82
N THR A 322 0.78 18.32 1.77
CA THR A 322 1.06 18.73 0.39
C THR A 322 0.78 20.22 0.19
N ASN A 323 1.54 20.84 -0.70
CA ASN A 323 1.49 22.29 -1.00
C ASN A 323 1.90 23.25 0.13
N GLU A 324 2.10 22.78 1.36
CA GLU A 324 2.67 23.62 2.42
C GLU A 324 4.15 23.92 2.16
N LYS A 325 4.61 25.05 2.70
CA LYS A 325 6.02 25.47 2.61
C LYS A 325 6.86 24.99 3.79
N THR A 326 6.22 24.60 4.89
CA THR A 326 6.89 24.24 6.14
C THR A 326 6.18 23.07 6.82
N MET A 327 6.91 22.38 7.69
CA MET A 327 6.34 21.37 8.58
C MET A 327 5.67 22.04 9.78
N LYS A 328 4.63 21.40 10.31
CA LYS A 328 3.93 21.83 11.54
C LYS A 328 4.26 20.83 12.65
N LYS A 329 4.71 21.32 13.81
CA LYS A 329 4.85 20.48 15.02
C LYS A 329 3.47 20.24 15.63
N LEU A 330 3.14 18.98 15.91
CA LEU A 330 1.88 18.57 16.52
C LEU A 330 2.04 18.38 18.03
N SER A 331 0.94 18.52 18.77
CA SER A 331 0.88 18.27 20.21
C SER A 331 0.61 16.79 20.53
N TYR A 332 1.55 15.91 20.14
CA TYR A 332 1.51 14.47 20.43
C TYR A 332 2.82 13.99 21.04
N ASP A 333 2.73 12.94 21.85
CA ASP A 333 3.89 12.24 22.40
C ASP A 333 4.53 11.34 21.33
N SER A 334 5.79 11.61 20.98
CA SER A 334 6.51 10.87 19.96
C SER A 334 6.81 9.42 20.35
N GLN A 335 6.84 9.10 21.64
CA GLN A 335 7.09 7.72 22.09
C GLN A 335 5.93 6.80 21.73
N THR A 336 4.71 7.33 21.73
CA THR A 336 3.48 6.55 21.52
C THR A 336 2.84 6.79 20.15
N PHE A 337 3.32 7.75 19.37
CA PHE A 337 2.80 8.03 18.02
C PHE A 337 3.33 7.03 16.99
N ASP A 338 2.48 6.08 16.60
CA ASP A 338 2.69 5.09 15.55
C ASP A 338 1.67 5.24 14.41
N GLU A 339 1.70 4.35 13.42
CA GLU A 339 0.77 4.37 12.28
C GLU A 339 -0.70 4.25 12.72
N THR A 340 -0.99 3.49 13.79
CA THR A 340 -2.36 3.35 14.31
C THR A 340 -2.83 4.69 14.89
N LYS A 341 -1.99 5.35 15.69
CA LYS A 341 -2.29 6.68 16.24
C LYS A 341 -2.38 7.76 15.17
N MET A 342 -1.57 7.66 14.11
CA MET A 342 -1.65 8.54 12.94
C MET A 342 -3.02 8.42 12.25
N ILE A 343 -3.51 7.20 12.01
CA ILE A 343 -4.84 6.97 11.43
C ILE A 343 -5.93 7.51 12.35
N GLU A 344 -5.87 7.23 13.66
CA GLU A 344 -6.80 7.79 14.65
C GLU A 344 -6.80 9.31 14.66
N PHE A 345 -5.63 9.94 14.55
CA PHE A 345 -5.52 11.40 14.50
C PHE A 345 -6.20 11.98 13.26
N TYR A 346 -5.84 11.47 12.07
CA TYR A 346 -6.36 11.98 10.81
C TYR A 346 -7.88 11.84 10.72
N THR A 347 -8.39 10.69 11.14
CA THR A 347 -9.82 10.38 11.12
C THR A 347 -10.64 11.26 12.08
N ASN A 348 -10.11 11.56 13.26
CA ASN A 348 -10.77 12.44 14.21
C ASN A 348 -10.69 13.92 13.77
N ALA A 349 -9.62 14.32 13.09
CA ALA A 349 -9.50 15.67 12.54
C ALA A 349 -10.53 15.94 11.42
N GLY A 350 -10.81 14.94 10.57
CA GLY A 350 -11.84 15.03 9.53
C GLY A 350 -13.29 15.06 10.05
N ALA A 351 -13.53 14.66 11.30
CA ALA A 351 -14.84 14.77 11.95
C ALA A 351 -15.13 16.16 12.54
N SER A 352 -14.18 17.10 12.39
CA SER A 352 -14.25 18.46 12.95
C SER A 352 -14.29 19.59 11.90
N LEU A 353 -14.64 19.28 10.65
CA LEU A 353 -14.94 20.27 9.61
C LEU A 353 -16.41 20.23 9.21
#